data_AF-A0A9J5YRZ1-F1
#
_entry.id   AF-A0A9J5YRZ1-F1
#
_cell.length_a   1.000
_cell.length_b   1.000
_cell.length_c   1.000
_cell.angle_alpha   90.00
_cell.angle_beta   90.00
_cell.angle_gamma   90.00
#
_symmetry.space_group_name_H-M   'P 1'
#
loop_
_entity.id
_entity.type
_entity.pdbx_description
1 polymer ?
#
loop_
_entity_poly.entity_id
_entity_poly.type
_entity_poly.pdbx_seq_one_letter_code
_entity_poly.pdbx_strand_id
1 'polypeptide(L)'
;MDPQKKSLNAELQIQPKKNNLFSDVAFGTRDISEQIQEIAKGLELSNTRFLWVIRQNVIEHLAGLEDRVKNRALIVKEWVDQNEVLNHKSNKGFLSHCGWNSILESICAKVPILALQFMAEQHLNARMVTEEIGVGLSIMPRNGSVRGFVEAEEVEKMVRELMEGEKGEMVRKNWEKMQRKL
;
A
#
# COMPACT_ATOMS: atom_id res chain seq x y z
N MET A 1 2.36 -17.58 -21.87
CA MET A 1 1.57 -16.97 -20.77
C MET A 1 2.26 -17.35 -19.47
N ASP A 2 2.64 -16.36 -18.66
CA ASP A 2 3.32 -16.58 -17.38
C ASP A 2 2.39 -17.28 -16.37
N PRO A 3 2.77 -18.45 -15.82
CA PRO A 3 1.98 -19.16 -14.81
C PRO A 3 1.63 -18.30 -13.58
N GLN A 4 2.51 -17.39 -13.17
CA GLN A 4 2.28 -16.51 -12.01
C GLN A 4 1.18 -15.50 -12.30
N LYS A 5 1.13 -14.97 -13.53
CA LYS A 5 0.09 -14.02 -13.96
C LYS A 5 -1.30 -14.65 -14.00
N LYS A 6 -1.40 -15.97 -14.23
CA LYS A 6 -2.66 -16.71 -14.09
C LYS A 6 -3.05 -16.95 -12.63
N SER A 7 -2.09 -17.24 -11.75
CA SER A 7 -2.35 -17.48 -10.32
C SER A 7 -2.85 -16.23 -9.61
N LEU A 8 -2.18 -15.09 -9.84
CA LEU A 8 -2.57 -13.80 -9.26
C LEU A 8 -3.98 -13.39 -9.69
N ASN A 9 -4.28 -13.55 -10.98
CA ASN A 9 -5.60 -13.28 -11.52
C ASN A 9 -6.67 -14.18 -10.90
N ALA A 10 -6.39 -15.47 -10.70
CA ALA A 10 -7.30 -16.38 -10.04
C ALA A 10 -7.54 -15.99 -8.57
N GLU A 11 -6.49 -15.60 -7.83
CA GLU A 11 -6.61 -15.20 -6.43
C GLU A 11 -7.34 -13.86 -6.25
N LEU A 12 -7.07 -12.87 -7.12
CA LEU A 12 -7.82 -11.62 -7.17
C LEU A 12 -9.29 -11.85 -7.57
N GLN A 13 -9.55 -12.82 -8.45
CA GLN A 13 -10.90 -13.28 -8.84
C GLN A 13 -11.62 -14.11 -7.77
N ILE A 14 -10.91 -14.68 -6.80
CA ILE A 14 -11.50 -15.33 -5.60
C ILE A 14 -11.83 -14.28 -4.52
N GLN A 15 -11.20 -13.10 -4.57
CA GLN A 15 -11.50 -11.96 -3.67
C GLN A 15 -12.30 -10.77 -4.27
N PRO A 16 -13.25 -10.96 -5.22
CA PRO A 16 -13.83 -9.88 -6.05
C PRO A 16 -14.89 -9.04 -5.33
N LYS A 17 -15.20 -9.35 -4.06
CA LYS A 17 -16.27 -8.71 -3.26
C LYS A 17 -15.75 -7.94 -2.04
N LYS A 18 -14.44 -7.75 -1.89
CA LYS A 18 -13.85 -7.23 -0.65
C LYS A 18 -12.91 -6.06 -0.92
N ASN A 19 -12.95 -5.05 -0.05
CA ASN A 19 -12.11 -3.85 -0.14
C ASN A 19 -10.68 -4.21 0.26
N ASN A 20 -9.80 -4.29 -0.74
CA ASN A 20 -8.41 -4.69 -0.56
C ASN A 20 -7.49 -3.47 -0.63
N LEU A 21 -6.46 -3.46 0.22
CA LEU A 21 -5.30 -2.57 0.13
C LEU A 21 -4.22 -3.26 -0.71
N PHE A 22 -3.77 -2.65 -1.79
CA PHE A 22 -2.55 -3.09 -2.47
C PHE A 22 -1.33 -2.43 -1.83
N SER A 23 -0.22 -3.16 -1.67
CA SER A 23 1.06 -2.62 -1.22
C SER A 23 2.21 -3.03 -2.14
N ASP A 24 2.89 -2.03 -2.70
CA ASP A 24 4.13 -2.18 -3.50
C ASP A 24 5.39 -1.81 -2.70
N VAL A 25 5.27 -1.66 -1.38
CA VAL A 25 6.41 -1.29 -0.53
C VAL A 25 7.38 -2.46 -0.50
N ALA A 26 8.42 -2.37 -1.33
CA ALA A 26 9.51 -3.31 -1.43
C ALA A 26 10.81 -2.66 -0.94
N PHE A 27 11.44 -3.26 0.07
CA PHE A 27 12.75 -2.84 0.53
C PHE A 27 13.84 -3.50 -0.31
N GLY A 28 14.91 -2.74 -0.60
CA GLY A 28 16.13 -3.29 -1.16
C GLY A 28 16.82 -4.27 -0.20
N THR A 29 17.68 -5.15 -0.73
CA THR A 29 18.40 -6.20 0.02
C THR A 29 19.34 -5.69 1.11
N ARG A 30 19.55 -4.37 1.22
CA ARG A 30 20.51 -3.78 2.17
C ARG A 30 19.92 -3.50 3.56
N ASP A 31 18.59 -3.52 3.71
CA ASP A 31 17.89 -3.17 4.93
C ASP A 31 16.70 -4.10 5.19
N ILE A 32 16.98 -5.33 5.68
CA ILE A 32 16.01 -6.06 6.51
C ILE A 32 15.95 -5.30 7.84
N SER A 33 15.31 -4.15 7.80
CA SER A 33 15.26 -3.18 8.89
C SER A 33 14.12 -3.53 9.83
N GLU A 34 14.23 -3.18 11.10
CA GLU A 34 13.11 -3.17 12.06
C GLU A 34 11.82 -2.56 11.46
N GLN A 35 11.96 -1.67 10.47
CA GLN A 35 10.86 -1.05 9.75
C GLN A 35 9.97 -2.04 8.99
N ILE A 36 10.52 -3.09 8.35
CA ILE A 36 9.68 -4.09 7.67
C ILE A 36 8.84 -4.88 8.68
N GLN A 37 9.38 -5.11 9.88
CA GLN A 37 8.66 -5.81 10.95
C GLN A 37 7.49 -4.97 11.44
N GLU A 38 7.69 -3.66 11.63
CA GLU A 38 6.61 -2.76 12.03
C GLU A 38 5.54 -2.60 10.94
N ILE A 39 5.92 -2.58 9.66
CA ILE A 39 4.95 -2.57 8.55
C ILE A 39 4.14 -3.85 8.55
N ALA A 40 4.79 -5.01 8.66
CA ALA A 40 4.13 -6.31 8.69
C ALA A 40 3.16 -6.41 9.90
N LYS A 41 3.61 -5.98 11.08
CA LYS A 41 2.83 -5.96 12.32
C LYS A 41 1.64 -5.01 12.20
N GLY A 42 1.83 -3.81 11.64
CA GLY A 42 0.76 -2.83 11.44
C GLY A 42 -0.29 -3.31 10.44
N LEU A 43 0.13 -3.91 9.32
CA LEU A 43 -0.77 -4.56 8.36
C LEU A 43 -1.56 -5.70 9.01
N GLU A 44 -0.90 -6.53 9.82
CA GLU A 44 -1.55 -7.61 10.57
C GLU A 44 -2.61 -7.10 11.55
N LEU A 45 -2.26 -6.10 12.36
CA LEU A 45 -3.12 -5.45 13.36
C LEU A 45 -4.31 -4.72 12.73
N SER A 46 -4.13 -4.17 11.52
CA SER A 46 -5.18 -3.40 10.83
C SER A 46 -6.43 -4.23 10.54
N ASN A 47 -6.29 -5.57 10.54
CA ASN A 47 -7.29 -6.55 10.14
C ASN A 47 -7.91 -6.28 8.75
N THR A 48 -7.25 -5.44 7.96
CA THR A 48 -7.61 -5.11 6.58
C THR A 48 -7.20 -6.25 5.66
N ARG A 49 -7.90 -6.41 4.54
CA ARG A 49 -7.46 -7.32 3.48
C ARG A 49 -6.42 -6.66 2.61
N PHE A 50 -5.33 -7.34 2.33
CA PHE A 50 -4.26 -6.74 1.56
C PHE A 50 -3.59 -7.71 0.59
N LEU A 51 -3.04 -7.15 -0.48
CA LEU A 51 -2.07 -7.81 -1.34
C LEU A 51 -0.73 -7.14 -1.10
N TRP A 52 0.29 -7.91 -0.71
CA TRP A 52 1.63 -7.38 -0.51
C TRP A 52 2.65 -8.06 -1.42
N VAL A 53 3.32 -7.25 -2.23
CA VAL A 53 4.45 -7.69 -3.05
C VAL A 53 5.72 -7.49 -2.24
N ILE A 54 6.34 -8.58 -1.83
CA ILE A 54 7.51 -8.57 -0.95
C ILE A 54 8.46 -9.67 -1.37
N ARG A 55 9.76 -9.34 -1.54
CA ARG A 55 10.75 -10.30 -2.04
C ARG A 55 10.89 -11.51 -1.11
N GLN A 56 11.12 -12.69 -1.69
CA GLN A 56 11.33 -13.94 -0.96
C GLN A 56 12.35 -13.82 0.19
N ASN A 57 13.50 -13.19 -0.07
CA ASN A 57 14.55 -13.02 0.93
C ASN A 57 14.19 -12.05 2.06
N VAL A 58 13.12 -11.27 1.95
CA VAL A 58 12.64 -10.34 3.00
C VAL A 58 11.55 -11.02 3.83
N ILE A 59 10.61 -11.71 3.18
CA ILE A 59 9.51 -12.43 3.87
C ILE A 59 10.04 -13.55 4.77
N GLU A 60 11.18 -14.16 4.45
CA GLU A 60 11.86 -15.15 5.31
C GLU A 60 12.23 -14.60 6.70
N HIS A 61 12.41 -13.28 6.83
CA HIS A 61 12.68 -12.62 8.11
C HIS A 61 11.39 -12.24 8.88
N LEU A 62 10.22 -12.43 8.28
CA LEU A 62 8.91 -12.17 8.88
C LEU A 62 8.26 -13.50 9.30
N ALA A 63 8.95 -14.22 10.19
CA ALA A 63 8.60 -15.59 10.58
C ALA A 63 7.11 -15.73 10.93
N GLY A 64 6.42 -16.65 10.24
CA GLY A 64 5.02 -16.98 10.45
C GLY A 64 4.01 -15.94 9.95
N LEU A 65 4.43 -14.85 9.29
CA LEU A 65 3.50 -13.83 8.79
C LEU A 65 2.44 -14.44 7.87
N GLU A 66 2.86 -15.22 6.87
CA GLU A 66 1.96 -15.85 5.90
C GLU A 66 0.84 -16.64 6.60
N ASP A 67 1.18 -17.42 7.64
CA ASP A 67 0.22 -18.17 8.42
C ASP A 67 -0.75 -17.29 9.23
N ARG A 68 -0.25 -16.18 9.80
CA ARG A 68 -1.07 -15.24 10.60
C ARG A 68 -2.06 -14.46 9.74
N VAL A 69 -1.76 -14.24 8.46
CA VAL A 69 -2.59 -13.42 7.55
C VAL A 69 -3.27 -14.19 6.41
N LYS A 70 -3.06 -15.51 6.28
CA LYS A 70 -3.55 -16.34 5.14
C LYS A 70 -5.05 -16.24 4.82
N ASN A 71 -5.88 -15.86 5.79
CA ASN A 71 -7.33 -15.73 5.60
C ASN A 71 -7.76 -14.35 5.04
N ARG A 72 -6.84 -13.37 5.01
CA ARG A 72 -7.13 -11.98 4.64
C ARG A 72 -6.08 -11.33 3.75
N ALA A 73 -4.92 -11.95 3.55
CA ALA A 73 -3.87 -11.40 2.74
C ALA A 73 -3.41 -12.35 1.64
N LEU A 74 -2.93 -11.76 0.55
CA LEU A 74 -2.18 -12.43 -0.49
C LEU A 74 -0.74 -11.90 -0.48
N ILE A 75 0.23 -12.79 -0.29
CA ILE A 75 1.66 -12.46 -0.31
C ILE A 75 2.25 -12.91 -1.64
N VAL A 76 2.78 -11.97 -2.42
CA VAL A 76 3.40 -12.24 -3.71
C VAL A 76 4.91 -12.00 -3.63
N LYS A 77 5.69 -13.02 -4.01
CA LYS A 77 7.13 -13.09 -3.70
C LYS A 77 8.07 -12.57 -4.79
N GLU A 78 7.58 -12.39 -6.01
CA GLU A 78 8.40 -12.05 -7.18
C GLU A 78 7.94 -10.77 -7.87
N TRP A 79 6.79 -10.81 -8.54
CA TRP A 79 6.31 -9.70 -9.35
C TRP A 79 4.80 -9.73 -9.53
N VAL A 80 4.21 -8.55 -9.74
CA VAL A 80 2.81 -8.39 -10.17
C VAL A 80 2.75 -7.34 -11.28
N ASP A 81 1.74 -7.46 -12.14
CA ASP A 81 1.35 -6.37 -13.02
C ASP A 81 0.64 -5.31 -12.17
N GLN A 82 1.42 -4.34 -11.67
CA GLN A 82 0.93 -3.31 -10.75
C GLN A 82 -0.26 -2.55 -11.34
N ASN A 83 -0.24 -2.25 -12.63
CA ASN A 83 -1.33 -1.58 -13.31
C ASN A 83 -2.61 -2.43 -13.31
N GLU A 84 -2.50 -3.74 -13.54
CA GLU A 84 -3.62 -4.69 -13.43
C GLU A 84 -4.19 -4.74 -12.01
N VAL A 85 -3.33 -4.79 -10.99
CA VAL A 85 -3.75 -4.81 -9.57
C VAL A 85 -4.42 -3.49 -9.17
N LEU A 86 -3.85 -2.36 -9.57
CA LEU A 86 -4.38 -1.04 -9.27
C LEU A 86 -5.78 -0.84 -9.88
N ASN A 87 -5.98 -1.27 -11.13
CA ASN A 87 -7.27 -1.19 -11.82
C ASN A 87 -8.26 -2.29 -11.39
N HIS A 88 -7.85 -3.25 -10.57
CA HIS A 88 -8.75 -4.31 -10.13
C HIS A 88 -9.87 -3.75 -9.22
N LYS A 89 -11.13 -4.12 -9.48
CA LYS A 89 -12.31 -3.57 -8.80
C LYS A 89 -12.32 -3.71 -7.26
N SER A 90 -11.64 -4.73 -6.75
CA SER A 90 -11.50 -4.97 -5.30
C SER A 90 -10.49 -4.04 -4.64
N ASN A 91 -9.57 -3.45 -5.41
CA ASN A 91 -8.58 -2.53 -4.86
C ASN A 91 -9.24 -1.20 -4.47
N LYS A 92 -8.99 -0.74 -3.24
CA LYS A 92 -9.57 0.50 -2.68
C LYS A 92 -8.54 1.43 -2.06
N GLY A 93 -7.29 1.00 -1.98
CA GLY A 93 -6.20 1.82 -1.47
C GLY A 93 -4.85 1.25 -1.90
N PHE A 94 -3.85 2.09 -1.92
CA PHE A 94 -2.51 1.72 -2.34
C PHE A 94 -1.46 2.24 -1.35
N LEU A 95 -0.86 1.34 -0.59
CA LEU A 95 0.29 1.65 0.27
C LEU A 95 1.56 1.68 -0.60
N SER A 96 2.12 2.87 -0.76
CA SER A 96 3.24 3.10 -1.67
C SER A 96 4.40 3.86 -1.04
N HIS A 97 5.60 3.53 -1.51
CA HIS A 97 6.83 4.27 -1.21
C HIS A 97 6.93 5.61 -1.93
N CYS A 98 5.91 6.00 -2.72
CA CYS A 98 5.84 7.27 -3.42
C CYS A 98 6.91 7.48 -4.51
N GLY A 99 7.31 6.40 -5.18
CA GLY A 99 7.98 6.51 -6.49
C GLY A 99 7.06 7.17 -7.51
N TRP A 100 7.61 8.05 -8.36
CA TRP A 100 6.81 8.86 -9.28
C TRP A 100 5.93 8.04 -10.23
N ASN A 101 6.46 6.92 -10.76
CA ASN A 101 5.69 6.02 -11.62
C ASN A 101 4.52 5.35 -10.88
N SER A 102 4.76 4.82 -9.67
CA SER A 102 3.70 4.22 -8.83
C SER A 102 2.59 5.23 -8.52
N ILE A 103 2.96 6.49 -8.27
CA ILE A 103 1.99 7.58 -8.09
C ILE A 103 1.17 7.78 -9.35
N LEU A 104 1.79 7.94 -10.52
CA LEU A 104 1.07 8.18 -11.77
C LEU A 104 0.11 7.03 -12.11
N GLU A 105 0.54 5.77 -11.93
CA GLU A 105 -0.31 4.60 -12.14
C GLU A 105 -1.52 4.60 -11.20
N SER A 106 -1.31 4.94 -9.92
CA SER A 106 -2.38 5.05 -8.93
C SER A 106 -3.36 6.19 -9.22
N ILE A 107 -2.84 7.33 -9.69
CA ILE A 107 -3.64 8.47 -10.17
C ILE A 107 -4.51 8.05 -11.36
N CYS A 108 -3.93 7.38 -12.36
CA CYS A 108 -4.66 6.87 -13.52
C CYS A 108 -5.74 5.85 -13.13
N ALA A 109 -5.44 4.97 -12.18
CA ALA A 109 -6.38 3.98 -11.65
C ALA A 109 -7.39 4.57 -10.64
N LYS A 110 -7.24 5.84 -10.25
CA LYS A 110 -8.09 6.55 -9.27
C LYS A 110 -8.13 5.85 -7.91
N VAL A 111 -6.99 5.32 -7.49
CA VAL A 111 -6.84 4.61 -6.22
C VAL A 111 -6.25 5.58 -5.19
N PRO A 112 -6.86 5.74 -3.99
CA PRO A 112 -6.25 6.50 -2.89
C PRO A 112 -4.87 5.97 -2.50
N ILE A 113 -3.93 6.89 -2.29
CA ILE A 113 -2.55 6.52 -1.91
C ILE A 113 -2.37 6.65 -0.39
N LEU A 114 -1.79 5.64 0.24
CA LEU A 114 -1.20 5.73 1.56
C LEU A 114 0.32 5.87 1.39
N ALA A 115 0.83 7.07 1.60
CA ALA A 115 2.23 7.40 1.41
C ALA A 115 3.07 6.92 2.60
N LEU A 116 4.04 6.05 2.33
CA LEU A 116 5.04 5.57 3.28
C LEU A 116 6.43 5.69 2.64
N GLN A 117 6.96 6.91 2.70
CA GLN A 117 8.20 7.34 2.08
C GLN A 117 9.46 6.97 2.89
N PHE A 118 10.56 6.64 2.22
CA PHE A 118 11.82 6.27 2.88
C PHE A 118 13.03 7.09 2.44
N MET A 119 13.11 7.51 1.17
CA MET A 119 14.34 8.10 0.64
C MET A 119 14.10 9.21 -0.39
N ALA A 120 15.09 10.10 -0.52
CA ALA A 120 15.25 11.04 -1.63
C ALA A 120 13.97 11.87 -1.95
N GLU A 121 13.52 11.83 -3.20
CA GLU A 121 12.38 12.58 -3.71
C GLU A 121 11.02 12.05 -3.23
N GLN A 122 10.97 10.84 -2.65
CA GLN A 122 9.72 10.23 -2.18
C GLN A 122 9.00 11.09 -1.14
N HIS A 123 9.74 11.83 -0.31
CA HIS A 123 9.14 12.78 0.64
C HIS A 123 8.43 13.95 -0.05
N LEU A 124 9.01 14.47 -1.13
CA LEU A 124 8.38 15.55 -1.92
C LEU A 124 7.17 15.02 -2.68
N ASN A 125 7.28 13.81 -3.23
CA ASN A 125 6.19 13.14 -3.92
C ASN A 125 5.02 12.83 -2.97
N ALA A 126 5.30 12.34 -1.77
CA ALA A 126 4.31 12.12 -0.72
C ALA A 126 3.57 13.41 -0.41
N ARG A 127 4.30 14.51 -0.19
CA ARG A 127 3.72 15.84 0.04
C ARG A 127 2.84 16.30 -1.12
N MET A 128 3.30 16.12 -2.36
CA MET A 128 2.50 16.46 -3.55
C MET A 128 1.18 15.68 -3.59
N VAL A 129 1.23 14.38 -3.30
CA VAL A 129 0.02 13.52 -3.27
C VAL A 129 -0.94 13.92 -2.16
N THR A 130 -0.44 14.23 -0.96
CA THR A 130 -1.27 14.46 0.22
C THR A 130 -1.74 15.91 0.40
N GLU A 131 -0.88 16.89 0.09
CA GLU A 131 -1.15 18.31 0.33
C GLU A 131 -1.61 19.04 -0.93
N GLU A 132 -0.93 18.82 -2.07
CA GLU A 132 -1.18 19.58 -3.30
C GLU A 132 -2.33 18.98 -4.13
N ILE A 133 -2.29 17.66 -4.35
CA ILE A 133 -3.31 16.94 -5.12
C ILE A 133 -4.46 16.49 -4.21
N GLY A 134 -4.17 16.12 -2.96
CA GLY A 134 -5.16 15.73 -1.98
C GLY A 134 -5.79 14.36 -2.24
N VAL A 135 -5.05 13.45 -2.87
CA VAL A 135 -5.50 12.09 -3.26
C VAL A 135 -4.86 10.97 -2.45
N GLY A 136 -4.23 11.32 -1.34
CA GLY A 136 -3.68 10.35 -0.41
C GLY A 136 -3.58 10.86 1.02
N LEU A 137 -3.19 9.94 1.91
CA LEU A 137 -2.79 10.20 3.29
C LEU A 137 -1.32 9.83 3.45
N SER A 138 -0.63 10.35 4.46
CA SER A 138 0.77 9.98 4.75
C SER A 138 0.88 9.35 6.13
N ILE A 139 1.71 8.30 6.21
CA ILE A 139 2.15 7.70 7.45
C ILE A 139 3.41 8.44 7.89
N MET A 140 3.37 9.00 9.10
CA MET A 140 4.47 9.80 9.65
C MET A 140 4.99 9.20 10.96
N PRO A 141 6.32 9.23 11.20
CA PRO A 141 6.88 8.93 12.51
C PRO A 141 6.21 9.71 13.65
N ARG A 142 6.01 9.07 14.81
CA ARG A 142 5.36 9.70 15.98
C ARG A 142 6.09 10.94 16.49
N ASN A 143 7.41 11.00 16.30
CA ASN A 143 8.22 12.15 16.69
C ASN A 143 8.04 13.38 15.79
N GLY A 144 7.16 13.31 14.77
CA GLY A 144 6.88 14.40 13.83
C GLY A 144 7.99 14.64 12.81
N SER A 145 9.02 13.79 12.77
CA SER A 145 10.07 13.88 11.76
C SER A 145 9.55 13.42 10.41
N VAL A 146 9.91 14.16 9.36
CA VAL A 146 9.65 13.74 7.96
C VAL A 146 10.48 12.51 7.58
N ARG A 147 11.55 12.24 8.32
CA ARG A 147 12.45 11.09 8.17
C ARG A 147 12.58 10.38 9.50
N GLY A 148 12.08 9.16 9.60
CA GLY A 148 12.17 8.43 10.86
C GLY A 148 11.52 7.08 10.80
N PHE A 149 11.66 6.37 11.91
CA PHE A 149 11.05 5.08 12.13
C PHE A 149 9.54 5.22 12.30
N VAL A 150 8.80 4.39 11.59
CA VAL A 150 7.34 4.32 11.65
C VAL A 150 6.95 3.08 12.43
N GLU A 151 6.28 3.31 13.56
CA GLU A 151 5.79 2.26 14.44
C GLU A 151 4.54 1.56 13.84
N ALA A 152 4.36 0.29 14.18
CA ALA A 152 3.29 -0.56 13.70
C ALA A 152 1.91 0.02 14.01
N GLU A 153 1.75 0.67 15.16
CA GLU A 153 0.50 1.30 15.55
C GLU A 153 0.12 2.47 14.62
N GLU A 154 1.11 3.19 14.09
CA GLU A 154 0.82 4.26 13.12
C GLU A 154 0.49 3.66 11.75
N VAL A 155 1.18 2.59 11.33
CA VAL A 155 0.82 1.84 10.12
C VAL A 155 -0.61 1.31 10.22
N GLU A 156 -0.96 0.64 11.32
CA GLU A 156 -2.30 0.12 11.59
C GLU A 156 -3.35 1.24 11.48
N LYS A 157 -3.16 2.31 12.26
CA LYS A 157 -4.08 3.45 12.32
C LYS A 157 -4.31 4.04 10.94
N MET A 158 -3.24 4.28 10.19
CA MET A 158 -3.34 4.96 8.90
C MET A 158 -3.86 4.05 7.78
N VAL A 159 -3.61 2.74 7.85
CA VAL A 159 -4.27 1.75 6.98
C VAL A 159 -5.78 1.77 7.22
N ARG A 160 -6.22 1.71 8.48
CA ARG A 160 -7.65 1.75 8.83
C ARG A 160 -8.28 3.08 8.44
N GLU A 161 -7.59 4.19 8.68
CA GLU A 161 -8.05 5.53 8.30
C GLU A 161 -8.24 5.67 6.78
N LEU A 162 -7.30 5.17 5.98
CA LEU A 162 -7.45 5.20 4.53
C LEU A 162 -8.63 4.34 4.09
N MET A 163 -8.76 3.12 4.63
CA MET A 163 -9.71 2.13 4.12
C MET A 163 -11.14 2.38 4.60
N GLU A 164 -11.32 2.83 5.83
CA GLU A 164 -12.62 2.88 6.52
C GLU A 164 -12.90 4.23 7.20
N GLY A 165 -11.88 5.08 7.40
CA GLY A 165 -12.01 6.35 8.11
C GLY A 165 -12.53 7.52 7.27
N GLU A 166 -12.86 8.61 7.96
CA GLU A 166 -13.41 9.83 7.37
C GLU A 166 -12.42 10.51 6.42
N LYS A 167 -11.11 10.54 6.77
CA LYS A 167 -10.10 11.12 5.88
C LYS A 167 -9.93 10.28 4.62
N GLY A 168 -9.99 8.95 4.74
CA GLY A 168 -10.00 8.05 3.60
C GLY A 168 -11.20 8.27 2.68
N GLU A 169 -12.38 8.48 3.25
CA GLU A 169 -13.58 8.84 2.48
C GLU A 169 -13.43 10.18 1.76
N MET A 170 -12.87 11.19 2.44
CA MET A 170 -12.61 12.51 1.85
C MET A 170 -11.63 12.42 0.67
N VAL A 171 -10.56 11.65 0.80
CA VAL A 171 -9.59 11.39 -0.28
C VAL A 171 -10.27 10.71 -1.47
N ARG A 172 -11.13 9.69 -1.25
CA ARG A 172 -11.91 9.05 -2.32
C ARG A 172 -12.84 10.04 -3.03
N LYS A 173 -13.48 10.96 -2.31
CA LYS A 173 -14.33 12.01 -2.89
C LYS A 173 -13.52 13.05 -3.67
N ASN A 174 -12.26 13.32 -3.30
CA ASN A 174 -11.41 14.24 -4.06
C ASN A 174 -11.13 13.72 -5.48
N TRP A 175 -11.06 12.39 -5.66
CA TRP A 175 -10.98 11.79 -6.99
C TRP A 175 -12.18 12.12 -7.89
N GLU A 176 -13.37 12.18 -7.33
CA GLU A 176 -14.59 12.57 -8.07
C GLU A 176 -14.57 14.05 -8.47
N LYS A 177 -13.95 14.91 -7.66
CA LYS A 177 -13.82 16.34 -7.94
C LYS A 177 -12.76 16.63 -9.01
N MET A 178 -11.65 15.89 -9.02
CA MET A 178 -10.62 16.03 -10.06
C MET A 178 -11.18 15.73 -11.46
N GLN A 179 -12.13 14.80 -11.59
CA GLN A 179 -12.79 14.49 -12.87
C GLN A 179 -13.56 15.66 -13.49
N ARG A 180 -13.95 16.67 -12.70
CA ARG A 180 -14.67 17.85 -13.23
C ARG A 180 -13.74 18.95 -13.73
N LYS A 181 -12.44 18.84 -13.46
CA LYS A 181 -11.43 19.86 -13.78
C LYS A 181 -10.46 19.47 -14.87
N LEU A 182 -10.44 18.19 -15.27
CA LEU A 182 -9.73 17.64 -16.42
C LEU A 182 -10.72 17.46 -17.57
#